data_AF-A0AAX0R4N2-F1
#
_entry.id   AF-A0AAX0R4N2-F1
#
_cell.length_a   1.000
_cell.length_b   1.000
_cell.length_c   1.000
_cell.angle_alpha   90.00
_cell.angle_beta   90.00
_cell.angle_gamma   90.00
#
_symmetry.space_group_name_H-M   'P 1'
#
loop_
_entity.id
_entity.type
_entity.pdbx_description
1 polymer ?
#
loop_
_entity_poly.entity_id
_entity_poly.type
_entity_poly.pdbx_seq_one_letter_code
_entity_poly.pdbx_strand_id
1 'polypeptide(L)'
;MASGESGSTYLSALEAAEAHFPDQARLVQRLFYVNDTFRSMCEDLAAAAQALAHVEQLSDSVREARRLEYAGLVDALLKEMREAIAQSKIVMLRRTPVSPKLR
;
A
#
# COMPACT_ATOMS: atom_id res chain seq x y z
N MET A 1 -26.72 -1.92 7.72
CA MET A 1 -25.84 -3.10 7.55
C MET A 1 -24.71 -2.70 6.61
N ALA A 2 -23.56 -2.26 7.11
CA ALA A 2 -22.41 -1.88 6.27
C ALA A 2 -21.06 -2.02 7.00
N SER A 3 -20.96 -2.90 8.01
CA SER A 3 -19.69 -3.13 8.74
C SER A 3 -18.89 -4.30 8.17
N GLY A 4 -19.40 -5.01 7.15
CA GLY A 4 -18.75 -6.17 6.54
C GLY A 4 -17.85 -5.85 5.34
N GLU A 5 -18.20 -4.84 4.53
CA GLU A 5 -17.42 -4.48 3.33
C GLU A 5 -16.09 -3.81 3.67
N SER A 6 -16.08 -2.90 4.65
CA SER A 6 -14.85 -2.22 5.05
C SER A 6 -13.77 -3.22 5.47
N GLY A 7 -14.11 -4.24 6.28
CA GLY A 7 -13.15 -5.26 6.71
C GLY A 7 -12.55 -6.05 5.54
N SER A 8 -13.36 -6.37 4.53
CA SER A 8 -12.90 -7.08 3.33
C SER A 8 -11.98 -6.20 2.49
N THR A 9 -12.35 -4.93 2.27
CA THR A 9 -11.52 -3.99 1.51
C THR A 9 -10.20 -3.69 2.21
N TYR A 10 -10.21 -3.56 3.54
CA TYR A 10 -8.99 -3.37 4.34
C TYR A 10 -8.04 -4.56 4.25
N LEU A 11 -8.56 -5.79 4.31
CA LEU A 11 -7.72 -6.98 4.15
C LEU A 11 -7.14 -7.05 2.73
N SER A 12 -7.95 -6.80 1.71
CA SER A 12 -7.48 -6.76 0.32
C SER A 12 -6.44 -5.66 0.06
N ALA A 13 -6.58 -4.50 0.70
CA ALA A 13 -5.61 -3.41 0.65
C ALA A 13 -4.25 -3.81 1.24
N LEU A 14 -4.28 -4.49 2.40
CA LEU A 14 -3.06 -4.98 3.03
C LEU A 14 -2.41 -6.09 2.21
N GLU A 15 -3.18 -7.08 1.74
CA GLU A 15 -2.68 -8.19 0.91
C GLU A 15 -2.04 -7.68 -0.39
N ALA A 16 -2.67 -6.70 -1.04
CA ALA A 16 -2.10 -6.06 -2.23
C ALA A 16 -0.75 -5.42 -1.91
N ALA A 17 -0.66 -4.64 -0.83
CA ALA A 17 0.59 -4.02 -0.42
C ALA A 17 1.68 -5.06 -0.07
N GLU A 18 1.33 -6.13 0.63
CA GLU A 18 2.26 -7.20 0.98
C GLU A 18 2.79 -7.95 -0.25
N ALA A 19 1.95 -8.18 -1.26
CA ALA A 19 2.36 -8.78 -2.53
C ALA A 19 3.43 -7.94 -3.25
N HIS A 20 3.38 -6.61 -3.11
CA HIS A 20 4.37 -5.70 -3.68
C HIS A 20 5.61 -5.50 -2.79
N PHE A 21 5.52 -5.79 -1.50
CA PHE A 21 6.59 -5.58 -0.53
C PHE A 21 6.85 -6.81 0.36
N PRO A 22 7.13 -8.01 -0.22
CA PRO A 22 7.24 -9.25 0.56
C PRO A 22 8.37 -9.21 1.59
N ASP A 23 9.50 -8.59 1.26
CA ASP A 23 10.66 -8.44 2.15
C ASP A 23 10.37 -7.53 3.36
N GLN A 24 9.31 -6.71 3.26
CA GLN A 24 8.95 -5.70 4.25
C GLN A 24 7.53 -5.88 4.80
N ALA A 25 6.90 -7.04 4.60
CA ALA A 25 5.50 -7.32 4.94
C ALA A 25 5.15 -6.94 6.39
N ARG A 26 6.01 -7.28 7.37
CA ARG A 26 5.80 -6.91 8.79
C ARG A 26 5.78 -5.39 9.02
N LEU A 27 6.60 -4.65 8.28
CA LEU A 27 6.64 -3.19 8.38
C LEU A 27 5.42 -2.58 7.71
N VAL A 28 5.01 -3.11 6.55
CA VAL A 28 3.78 -2.73 5.85
C VAL A 28 2.56 -2.95 6.72
N GLN A 29 2.39 -4.14 7.34
CA GLN A 29 1.32 -4.40 8.31
C GLN A 29 1.33 -3.38 9.44
N ARG A 30 2.48 -3.13 10.05
CA ARG A 30 2.57 -2.15 11.13
C ARG A 30 2.13 -0.77 10.66
N LEU A 31 2.64 -0.30 9.53
CA LEU A 31 2.29 1.02 8.99
C LEU A 31 0.81 1.13 8.63
N PHE A 32 0.24 0.07 8.08
CA PHE A 32 -1.18 -0.01 7.78
C PHE A 32 -2.08 0.20 9.01
N TYR A 33 -1.68 -0.33 10.18
CA TYR A 33 -2.45 -0.15 11.41
C TYR A 33 -2.17 1.15 12.17
N VAL A 34 -0.99 1.75 12.01
CA VAL A 34 -0.56 2.91 12.82
C VAL A 34 -0.52 4.24 12.05
N ASN A 35 -0.66 4.21 10.74
CA ASN A 35 -0.58 5.39 9.88
C ASN A 35 -1.76 5.40 8.89
N ASP A 36 -2.79 6.20 9.19
CA ASP A 36 -3.98 6.33 8.35
C ASP A 36 -3.68 6.80 6.92
N THR A 37 -2.65 7.63 6.71
CA THR A 37 -2.22 8.03 5.36
C THR A 37 -1.68 6.84 4.58
N PHE A 38 -0.84 6.01 5.22
CA PHE A 38 -0.34 4.79 4.60
C PHE A 38 -1.45 3.78 4.33
N ARG A 39 -2.42 3.68 5.25
CA ARG A 39 -3.61 2.85 5.06
C ARG A 39 -4.41 3.29 3.83
N SER A 40 -4.69 4.58 3.69
CA SER A 40 -5.38 5.14 2.51
C SER A 40 -4.63 4.80 1.22
N MET A 41 -3.29 4.93 1.19
CA MET A 41 -2.50 4.55 0.02
C MET A 41 -2.64 3.06 -0.35
N CYS A 42 -2.73 2.16 0.65
CA CYS A 42 -2.98 0.74 0.40
C CYS A 42 -4.40 0.51 -0.17
N GLU A 43 -5.40 1.25 0.31
CA GLU A 43 -6.77 1.18 -0.19
C GLU A 43 -6.85 1.64 -1.65
N ASP A 44 -6.18 2.75 -1.98
CA ASP A 44 -6.07 3.27 -3.34
C ASP A 44 -5.34 2.27 -4.27
N LEU A 45 -4.28 1.63 -3.79
CA LEU A 45 -3.56 0.60 -4.53
C LEU A 45 -4.45 -0.60 -4.86
N ALA A 46 -5.22 -1.10 -3.89
CA ALA A 46 -6.14 -2.21 -4.13
C ALA A 46 -7.26 -1.82 -5.10
N ALA A 47 -7.81 -0.61 -4.99
CA ALA A 47 -8.81 -0.11 -5.93
C ALA A 47 -8.25 0.00 -7.35
N ALA A 48 -7.04 0.53 -7.53
CA ALA A 48 -6.37 0.64 -8.82
C ALA A 48 -6.03 -0.73 -9.42
N ALA A 49 -5.56 -1.67 -8.61
CA ALA A 49 -5.27 -3.04 -9.04
C ALA A 49 -6.54 -3.80 -9.46
N GLN A 50 -7.65 -3.64 -8.72
CA GLN A 50 -8.94 -4.21 -9.10
C GLN A 50 -9.47 -3.60 -10.41
N ALA A 51 -9.35 -2.27 -10.57
CA ALA A 51 -9.74 -1.60 -11.81
C ALA A 51 -8.91 -2.11 -13.01
N LEU A 52 -7.61 -2.31 -12.82
CA LEU A 52 -6.73 -2.88 -13.85
C LEU A 52 -7.16 -4.31 -14.22
N ALA A 53 -7.43 -5.17 -13.23
CA ALA A 53 -7.91 -6.54 -13.48
C ALA A 53 -9.26 -6.56 -14.21
N HIS A 54 -10.14 -5.60 -13.92
CA HIS A 54 -11.40 -5.43 -14.65
C HIS A 54 -11.18 -4.97 -16.10
N VAL A 55 -10.23 -4.07 -16.34
CA VAL A 55 -9.84 -3.63 -17.69
C VAL A 55 -9.25 -4.78 -18.51
N GLU A 56 -8.52 -5.71 -17.89
CA GLU A 56 -8.06 -6.93 -18.56
C GLU A 56 -9.19 -7.89 -18.97
N GLN A 57 -10.45 -7.63 -18.60
CA GLN A 57 -11.60 -8.35 -19.12
C GLN A 57 -12.29 -7.63 -20.29
N LEU A 58 -11.87 -6.40 -20.64
CA LEU A 58 -12.45 -5.60 -21.71
C LEU A 58 -11.83 -5.88 -23.09
N SER A 59 -12.52 -5.46 -24.14
CA SER A 59 -12.06 -5.60 -25.54
C SER A 59 -10.69 -4.94 -25.78
N ASP A 60 -9.82 -5.57 -26.57
CA ASP A 60 -8.42 -5.16 -26.83
C ASP A 60 -8.21 -3.65 -27.08
N SER A 61 -9.10 -3.02 -27.83
CA SER A 61 -8.98 -1.61 -28.20
C SER A 61 -9.14 -0.63 -27.01
N VAL A 62 -9.92 -1.01 -25.99
CA VAL A 62 -10.11 -0.22 -24.75
C VAL A 62 -9.11 -0.67 -23.68
N ARG A 63 -8.72 -1.94 -23.71
CA ARG A 63 -7.77 -2.57 -22.80
C ARG A 63 -6.42 -1.84 -22.81
N GLU A 64 -5.81 -1.61 -23.98
CA GLU A 64 -4.45 -1.08 -24.04
C GLU A 64 -4.35 0.35 -23.48
N ALA A 65 -5.29 1.22 -23.87
CA ALA A 65 -5.32 2.61 -23.42
C ALA A 65 -5.58 2.73 -21.91
N ARG A 66 -6.53 1.95 -21.37
CA ARG A 66 -6.84 1.96 -19.93
C ARG A 66 -5.80 1.22 -19.10
N ARG A 67 -5.19 0.15 -19.62
CA ARG A 67 -4.12 -0.59 -18.95
C ARG A 67 -2.96 0.32 -18.64
N LEU A 68 -2.51 1.12 -19.61
CA LEU A 68 -1.41 2.08 -19.41
C LEU A 68 -1.73 3.13 -18.33
N GLU A 69 -2.95 3.64 -18.32
CA GLU A 69 -3.42 4.62 -17.33
C GLU A 69 -3.41 4.05 -15.91
N TYR A 70 -4.04 2.88 -15.70
CA TYR A 70 -4.08 2.23 -14.39
C TYR A 70 -2.71 1.70 -13.96
N ALA A 71 -1.89 1.19 -14.87
CA ALA A 71 -0.52 0.78 -14.57
C ALA A 71 0.33 1.97 -14.09
N GLY A 72 0.16 3.15 -14.70
CA GLY A 72 0.82 4.38 -14.25
C GLY A 72 0.39 4.81 -12.84
N LEU A 73 -0.91 4.70 -12.53
CA LEU A 73 -1.43 4.97 -11.18
C LEU A 73 -0.85 4.00 -10.15
N VAL A 74 -0.82 2.70 -10.45
CA VAL A 74 -0.22 1.69 -9.59
C VAL A 74 1.26 1.96 -9.35
N ASP A 75 2.03 2.29 -10.40
CA ASP A 75 3.46 2.60 -10.24
C ASP A 75 3.70 3.84 -9.36
N ALA A 76 2.92 4.90 -9.57
CA ALA A 76 2.99 6.12 -8.77
C ALA A 76 2.69 5.83 -7.29
N LEU A 77 1.60 5.10 -7.00
CA LEU A 77 1.25 4.70 -5.64
C LEU A 77 2.34 3.85 -4.99
N LEU A 78 2.88 2.87 -5.72
CA LEU A 78 3.98 2.04 -5.20
C LEU A 78 5.23 2.86 -4.91
N LYS A 79 5.50 3.91 -5.68
CA LYS A 79 6.60 4.83 -5.41
C LYS A 79 6.38 5.61 -4.12
N GLU A 80 5.21 6.20 -3.94
CA GLU A 80 4.86 6.93 -2.71
C GLU A 80 4.90 6.02 -1.48
N MET A 81 4.39 4.79 -1.59
CA MET A 81 4.47 3.80 -0.53
C MET A 81 5.90 3.41 -0.19
N ARG A 82 6.79 3.23 -1.19
CA ARG A 82 8.22 2.99 -0.96
C ARG A 82 8.86 4.13 -0.18
N GLU A 83 8.54 5.36 -0.54
CA GLU A 83 9.05 6.55 0.14
C GLU A 83 8.53 6.62 1.58
N ALA A 84 7.24 6.38 1.82
CA ALA A 84 6.64 6.34 3.15
C ALA A 84 7.27 5.24 4.04
N ILE A 85 7.55 4.06 3.47
CA ILE A 85 8.25 2.97 4.15
C ILE A 85 9.69 3.38 4.50
N ALA A 86 10.43 3.98 3.56
CA ALA A 86 11.80 4.46 3.78
C ALA A 86 11.86 5.54 4.86
N GLN A 87 10.95 6.52 4.83
CA GLN A 87 10.83 7.55 5.86
C GLN A 87 10.50 6.95 7.24
N SER A 88 9.63 5.96 7.28
CA SER A 88 9.28 5.26 8.52
C SER A 88 10.47 4.51 9.13
N LYS A 89 11.31 3.87 8.30
CA LYS A 89 12.57 3.27 8.75
C LYS A 89 13.52 4.32 9.32
N ILE A 90 13.64 5.48 8.68
CA ILE A 90 14.50 6.58 9.16
C ILE A 90 14.02 7.10 10.53
N VAL A 91 12.70 7.28 10.70
CA VAL A 91 12.12 7.69 11.98
C VAL A 91 12.32 6.61 13.06
N MET A 92 12.17 5.32 12.74
CA MET A 92 12.43 4.24 13.69
C MET A 92 13.92 4.16 14.10
N LEU A 93 14.85 4.35 13.17
CA LEU A 93 16.29 4.39 13.48
C LEU A 93 16.63 5.56 14.43
N ARG A 94 16.00 6.73 14.22
CA ARG A 94 16.18 7.91 15.07
C ARG A 94 15.56 7.78 16.47
N ARG A 95 14.58 6.88 16.64
CA ARG A 95 13.88 6.66 17.92
C ARG A 95 14.55 5.64 18.83
N THR A 96 15.74 5.13 18.49
CA THR A 96 16.51 4.30 19.44
C THR A 96 16.83 5.16 20.68
N PRO A 97 16.26 4.86 21.86
CA PRO A 97 16.60 5.61 23.05
C PRO A 97 18.05 5.29 23.40
N VAL A 98 18.90 6.30 23.39
CA VAL A 98 20.19 6.23 24.08
C VAL A 98 19.87 5.95 25.54
N SER A 99 20.19 4.75 26.03
CA SER A 99 19.98 4.41 27.43
C SER A 99 20.78 5.40 28.30
N PRO A 100 20.15 6.18 29.21
CA PRO A 100 20.93 6.96 30.14
C PRO A 100 21.55 6.00 31.16
N LYS A 101 22.83 5.71 30.98
CA LYS A 101 23.67 5.13 32.04
C LYS A 101 24.10 6.28 32.96
N LEU A 102 23.47 6.41 34.12
CA LEU A 102 24.00 7.13 35.29
C LEU A 102 23.53 6.29 36.49
N ARG A 103 24.34 5.38 37.05
CA ARG A 103 25.50 5.57 37.94
C ARG A 103 25.15 6.35 39.20
#